data_AF-A0AAD2G385-F1
#
_entry.id   AF-A0AAD2G385-F1
#
_cell.length_a   1.000
_cell.length_b   1.000
_cell.length_c   1.000
_cell.angle_alpha   90.00
_cell.angle_beta   90.00
_cell.angle_gamma   90.00
#
_symmetry.space_group_name_H-M   'P 1'
#
loop_
_entity.id
_entity.type
_entity.pdbx_description
1 polymer ?
#
loop_
_entity_poly.entity_id
_entity_poly.type
_entity_poly.pdbx_seq_one_letter_code
_entity_poly.pdbx_strand_id
1 'polypeptide(L)'
;MPKTDPKACVICAKSSSLVCGKCKTMKYCSRDCQKQHWKLHKKTCGKPVFVDRNLEVGDKCTRCLETVEDDGHGNPVLMGCRVPHPEHLQQSCGSCYGGDGVTLALMCQACNYSYRRTGSGLSAKSETKITQGPKWCFEGFHTLLPAERLGDRRIKKDLVVITANDDMQEKIDALDGNEEVTVLRICSDGFYTEEYAPCLNIKLPNLIEFQLEDVSMKQIHLTPELTPKVKIISMQNPTQDDDPDFVIKCPELKDFTCHYWGFGNPDWVNTMLAHATKLESFDSYKLRVPYLKFASNELDNIRLHRAECLEYLELYAPRLTMLNVQAAYDLDVIKFVDTHPVLSKKLPKDFDFEEELEVNVENACLGEEAKHAIWLHPRFDGDEEDVGIEMGRVNISFRDGDVDDAIVTYDGSGDSKDASLYVPGDNPMLDFFHQLNERGRAGEFS
;
A
#
# COMPACT_ATOMS: atom_id res chain seq x y z
N MET A 1 -31.34 -4.10 21.20
CA MET A 1 -30.82 -5.20 20.35
C MET A 1 -31.52 -5.16 19.00
N PRO A 2 -30.84 -5.15 17.85
CA PRO A 2 -31.51 -5.56 16.62
C PRO A 2 -31.84 -7.03 16.84
N LYS A 3 -33.14 -7.38 16.77
CA LYS A 3 -33.55 -8.78 16.81
C LYS A 3 -33.09 -9.40 15.48
N THR A 4 -31.82 -9.76 15.36
CA THR A 4 -31.45 -10.84 14.46
C THR A 4 -32.22 -12.05 14.94
N ASP A 5 -32.94 -12.70 14.04
CA ASP A 5 -33.70 -13.89 14.39
C ASP A 5 -32.75 -14.81 15.18
N PRO A 6 -33.07 -15.17 16.45
CA PRO A 6 -32.16 -15.88 17.33
C PRO A 6 -31.74 -17.26 16.80
N LYS A 7 -32.09 -17.62 15.57
CA LYS A 7 -31.74 -18.86 14.88
C LYS A 7 -30.86 -18.66 13.64
N ALA A 8 -30.18 -17.54 13.40
CA ALA A 8 -29.34 -17.37 12.19
C ALA A 8 -27.85 -17.75 12.36
N CYS A 9 -27.26 -18.31 11.29
CA CYS A 9 -25.84 -18.70 11.19
C CYS A 9 -24.92 -17.48 11.10
N VAL A 10 -23.83 -17.45 11.86
CA VAL A 10 -22.89 -16.31 11.86
C VAL A 10 -22.14 -16.12 10.54
N ILE A 11 -21.92 -17.17 9.76
CA ILE A 11 -21.14 -17.08 8.51
C ILE A 11 -22.01 -16.67 7.31
N CYS A 12 -23.20 -17.24 7.19
CA CYS A 12 -24.01 -17.11 5.97
C CYS A 12 -25.45 -16.64 6.22
N ALA A 13 -25.80 -16.28 7.46
CA ALA A 13 -27.12 -15.80 7.89
C ALA A 13 -28.32 -16.75 7.67
N LYS A 14 -28.11 -17.96 7.12
CA LYS A 14 -29.15 -19.00 7.01
C LYS A 14 -29.62 -19.49 8.38
N SER A 15 -30.79 -20.12 8.44
CA SER A 15 -31.28 -20.76 9.67
C SER A 15 -30.26 -21.77 10.21
N SER A 16 -30.12 -21.80 11.54
CA SER A 16 -29.09 -22.51 12.28
C SER A 16 -29.70 -23.29 13.42
N SER A 17 -29.30 -24.56 13.51
CA SER A 17 -29.62 -25.47 14.60
C SER A 17 -28.38 -25.87 15.39
N LEU A 18 -27.18 -25.62 14.85
CA LEU A 18 -25.91 -25.98 15.48
C LEU A 18 -25.39 -24.80 16.31
N VAL A 19 -24.92 -25.09 17.52
CA VAL A 19 -24.26 -24.13 18.41
C VAL A 19 -22.84 -24.56 18.69
N CYS A 20 -21.95 -23.62 19.01
CA CYS A 20 -20.62 -23.97 19.48
C CYS A 20 -20.70 -24.79 20.78
N GLY A 21 -20.12 -26.00 20.81
CA GLY A 21 -20.21 -26.90 21.97
C GLY A 21 -19.59 -26.33 23.25
N LYS A 22 -18.64 -25.40 23.14
CA LYS A 22 -17.92 -24.82 24.29
C LYS A 22 -18.65 -23.63 24.90
N CYS A 23 -18.88 -22.56 24.13
CA CYS A 23 -19.50 -21.34 24.65
C CYS A 23 -21.02 -21.31 24.49
N LYS A 24 -21.59 -22.12 23.60
CA LYS A 24 -23.02 -22.13 23.23
C LYS A 24 -23.59 -20.79 22.73
N THR A 25 -22.74 -19.78 22.53
CA THR A 25 -23.16 -18.43 22.10
C THR A 25 -23.23 -18.28 20.57
N MET A 26 -22.29 -18.87 19.82
CA MET A 26 -22.29 -18.78 18.35
C MET A 26 -23.13 -19.88 17.71
N LYS A 27 -23.89 -19.52 16.67
CA LYS A 27 -24.77 -20.43 15.92
C LYS A 27 -24.33 -20.62 14.46
N TYR A 28 -24.53 -21.81 13.93
CA TYR A 28 -24.07 -22.24 12.61
C TYR A 28 -25.13 -23.06 11.90
N CYS A 29 -25.26 -22.91 10.59
CA CYS A 29 -26.13 -23.78 9.78
C CYS A 29 -25.49 -25.15 9.51
N SER A 30 -24.16 -25.26 9.57
CA SER A 30 -23.41 -26.49 9.30
C SER A 30 -22.09 -26.54 10.05
N ARG A 31 -21.48 -27.73 10.13
CA ARG A 31 -20.12 -27.90 10.67
C ARG A 31 -19.06 -27.16 9.85
N ASP A 32 -19.28 -26.95 8.55
CA ASP A 32 -18.32 -26.24 7.70
C ASP A 32 -18.29 -24.75 8.02
N CYS A 33 -19.45 -24.12 8.20
CA CYS A 33 -19.53 -22.76 8.72
C CYS A 33 -18.90 -22.64 10.11
N GLN A 34 -19.05 -23.65 10.97
CA GLN A 34 -18.36 -23.68 12.25
C GLN A 34 -16.84 -23.76 12.10
N LYS A 35 -16.32 -24.66 11.26
CA LYS A 35 -14.87 -24.81 10.99
C LYS A 35 -14.26 -23.55 10.38
N GLN A 36 -14.96 -22.92 9.43
CA GLN A 36 -14.55 -21.66 8.82
C GLN A 36 -14.42 -20.56 9.88
N HIS A 37 -15.44 -20.40 10.73
CA HIS A 37 -15.39 -19.42 11.81
C HIS A 37 -14.41 -19.80 12.93
N TRP A 38 -14.11 -21.09 13.12
CA TRP A 38 -13.34 -21.58 14.28
C TRP A 38 -11.97 -20.95 14.41
N LYS A 39 -11.27 -20.69 13.29
CA LYS A 39 -9.95 -20.04 13.28
C LYS A 39 -9.97 -18.71 14.04
N LEU A 40 -11.06 -17.94 13.90
CA LEU A 40 -11.30 -16.68 14.59
C LEU A 40 -11.94 -16.90 15.96
N HIS A 41 -13.01 -17.69 16.02
CA HIS A 41 -13.81 -17.90 17.22
C HIS A 41 -13.02 -18.53 18.37
N LYS A 42 -12.07 -19.45 18.10
CA LYS A 42 -11.27 -20.11 19.14
C LYS A 42 -10.53 -19.12 20.05
N LYS A 43 -10.18 -17.93 19.53
CA LYS A 43 -9.50 -16.87 20.28
C LYS A 43 -10.39 -16.25 21.37
N THR A 44 -11.71 -16.32 21.22
CA THR A 44 -12.70 -15.74 22.14
C THR A 44 -13.63 -16.79 22.76
N CYS A 45 -13.60 -18.04 22.28
CA CYS A 45 -14.52 -19.10 22.66
C CYS A 45 -14.33 -19.56 24.13
N GLY A 46 -15.35 -19.30 24.95
CA GLY A 46 -15.40 -19.70 26.35
C GLY A 46 -14.52 -18.85 27.27
N LYS A 47 -14.01 -17.71 26.79
CA LYS A 47 -13.44 -16.70 27.69
C LYS A 47 -14.59 -16.05 28.46
N PRO A 48 -14.48 -15.85 29.79
CA PRO A 48 -15.45 -15.05 30.51
C PRO A 48 -15.51 -13.70 29.83
N VAL A 49 -16.72 -13.24 29.52
CA VAL A 49 -16.89 -11.87 29.09
C VAL A 49 -16.49 -11.03 30.29
N PHE A 50 -15.33 -10.39 30.22
CA PHE A 50 -14.87 -9.49 31.26
C PHE A 50 -15.83 -8.31 31.26
N VAL A 51 -16.87 -8.43 32.07
CA VAL A 51 -17.68 -7.29 32.49
C VAL A 51 -16.81 -6.56 33.48
N ASP A 52 -16.38 -5.36 33.09
CA ASP A 52 -15.67 -4.49 33.99
C ASP A 52 -16.62 -4.11 35.13
N ARG A 53 -16.40 -4.68 36.32
CA ARG A 53 -17.29 -4.46 37.48
C ARG A 53 -17.08 -3.09 38.13
N ASN A 54 -16.09 -2.34 37.65
CA ASN A 54 -15.76 -1.00 38.13
C ASN A 54 -16.35 0.10 37.23
N LEU A 55 -17.18 -0.26 36.25
CA LEU A 55 -17.85 0.70 35.37
C LEU A 55 -18.99 1.38 36.13
N GLU A 56 -19.03 2.70 36.15
CA GLU A 56 -20.08 3.52 36.75
C GLU A 56 -20.87 4.32 35.68
N VAL A 57 -22.05 4.81 36.05
CA VAL A 57 -22.83 5.70 35.18
C VAL A 57 -22.02 6.99 34.96
N GLY A 58 -21.91 7.44 33.72
CA GLY A 58 -21.14 8.62 33.36
C GLY A 58 -19.69 8.33 32.97
N ASP A 59 -19.20 7.10 33.16
CA ASP A 59 -17.87 6.71 32.70
C ASP A 59 -17.78 6.72 31.18
N LYS A 60 -16.60 7.05 30.65
CA LYS A 60 -16.32 7.01 29.22
C LYS A 60 -15.71 5.65 28.85
N CYS A 61 -16.44 4.87 28.05
CA CYS A 61 -15.98 3.57 27.59
C CYS A 61 -14.67 3.71 26.79
N THR A 62 -13.61 2.99 27.19
CA THR A 62 -12.31 3.04 26.51
C THR A 62 -12.32 2.39 25.12
N ARG A 63 -13.41 1.71 24.75
CA ARG A 63 -13.56 1.03 23.46
C ARG A 63 -14.41 1.80 22.44
N CYS A 64 -15.65 2.14 22.76
CA CYS A 64 -16.53 2.90 21.84
C CYS A 64 -16.50 4.41 22.08
N LEU A 65 -15.83 4.89 23.13
CA LEU A 65 -15.73 6.30 23.51
C LEU A 65 -17.05 6.97 23.91
N GLU A 66 -18.16 6.22 23.95
CA GLU A 66 -19.44 6.69 24.47
C GLU A 66 -19.47 6.69 25.99
N THR A 67 -20.29 7.58 26.55
CA THR A 67 -20.60 7.65 27.98
C THR A 67 -21.56 6.51 28.36
N VAL A 68 -21.32 5.85 29.48
CA VAL A 68 -22.16 4.79 30.00
C VAL A 68 -23.43 5.37 30.59
N GLU A 69 -24.57 4.97 30.02
CA GLU A 69 -25.90 5.43 30.43
C GLU A 69 -26.43 4.69 31.66
N ASP A 70 -27.44 5.26 32.29
CA ASP A 70 -28.22 4.67 33.37
C ASP A 70 -29.33 3.76 32.79
N ASP A 71 -29.56 2.59 33.40
CA ASP A 71 -30.66 1.68 33.07
C ASP A 71 -32.04 2.15 33.57
N GLY A 72 -32.09 3.33 34.19
CA GLY A 72 -33.28 3.93 34.80
C GLY A 72 -33.44 3.57 36.27
N HIS A 73 -32.48 2.82 36.84
CA HIS A 73 -32.44 2.44 38.25
C HIS A 73 -31.15 2.88 38.96
N GLY A 74 -30.35 3.75 38.33
CA GLY A 74 -29.05 4.20 38.81
C GLY A 74 -27.92 3.20 38.52
N ASN A 75 -28.16 2.16 37.71
CA ASN A 75 -27.12 1.17 37.38
C ASN A 75 -26.58 1.42 35.96
N PRO A 76 -25.27 1.19 35.74
CA PRO A 76 -24.67 1.36 34.42
C PRO A 76 -25.22 0.34 33.42
N VAL A 77 -25.61 0.83 32.24
CA VAL A 77 -25.97 -0.01 31.09
C VAL A 77 -24.69 -0.64 30.54
N LEU A 78 -24.38 -1.85 31.02
CA LEU A 78 -23.15 -2.53 30.64
C LEU A 78 -23.17 -2.98 29.18
N MET A 79 -24.34 -3.33 28.63
CA MET A 79 -24.54 -3.82 27.25
C MET A 79 -24.94 -2.68 26.32
N GLY A 80 -24.18 -2.46 25.25
CA GLY A 80 -24.48 -1.34 24.34
C GLY A 80 -23.29 -0.87 23.52
N CYS A 81 -22.08 -1.18 23.97
CA CYS A 81 -20.85 -0.83 23.30
C CYS A 81 -20.83 -1.37 21.87
N ARG A 82 -20.96 -0.45 20.92
CA ARG A 82 -20.86 -0.70 19.48
C ARG A 82 -19.72 0.12 18.93
N VAL A 83 -18.85 -0.55 18.18
CA VAL A 83 -17.76 0.12 17.47
C VAL A 83 -18.02 -0.10 15.97
N PRO A 84 -18.22 0.95 15.17
CA PRO A 84 -18.29 0.81 13.72
C PRO A 84 -17.00 0.19 13.18
N HIS A 85 -17.05 -0.41 11.99
CA HIS A 85 -15.83 -0.78 11.27
C HIS A 85 -15.00 0.48 11.03
N PRO A 86 -13.81 0.62 11.65
CA PRO A 86 -13.06 1.87 11.55
C PRO A 86 -12.61 2.08 10.11
N GLU A 87 -12.96 3.21 9.51
CA GLU A 87 -12.78 3.45 8.07
C GLU A 87 -11.32 3.27 7.61
N HIS A 88 -10.36 3.84 8.35
CA HIS A 88 -8.92 3.63 8.14
C HIS A 88 -8.41 2.17 8.20
N LEU A 89 -9.20 1.24 8.72
CA LEU A 89 -8.87 -0.19 8.76
C LEU A 89 -9.77 -0.99 7.81
N GLN A 90 -10.51 -0.32 6.92
CA GLN A 90 -11.29 -0.96 5.87
C GLN A 90 -10.41 -1.05 4.62
N GLN A 91 -10.21 -2.27 4.15
CA GLN A 91 -9.58 -2.57 2.88
C GLN A 91 -10.66 -2.87 1.84
N SER A 92 -10.60 -2.20 0.69
CA SER A 92 -11.44 -2.55 -0.46
C SER A 92 -11.08 -3.94 -0.99
N CYS A 93 -12.09 -4.78 -1.22
CA CYS A 93 -11.97 -6.14 -1.76
C CYS A 93 -12.76 -6.28 -3.07
N GLY A 94 -12.94 -5.17 -3.78
CA GLY A 94 -13.66 -5.08 -5.05
C GLY A 94 -15.10 -4.56 -4.91
N SER A 95 -15.71 -4.29 -6.05
CA SER A 95 -17.07 -3.78 -6.17
C SER A 95 -17.85 -4.56 -7.22
N CYS A 96 -19.18 -4.54 -7.12
CA CYS A 96 -20.05 -5.06 -8.16
C CYS A 96 -21.27 -4.15 -8.37
N TYR A 97 -21.71 -4.06 -9.62
CA TYR A 97 -22.90 -3.31 -10.03
C TYR A 97 -24.11 -4.23 -10.16
N GLY A 98 -25.25 -3.78 -9.68
CA GLY A 98 -26.53 -4.47 -9.86
C GLY A 98 -27.69 -3.47 -9.99
N GLY A 99 -28.90 -3.98 -10.25
CA GLY A 99 -30.11 -3.16 -10.38
C GLY A 99 -30.43 -2.30 -9.14
N ASP A 100 -29.87 -2.67 -7.98
CA ASP A 100 -30.04 -1.97 -6.70
C ASP A 100 -28.90 -0.97 -6.38
N GLY A 101 -27.95 -0.77 -7.30
CA GLY A 101 -26.82 0.16 -7.15
C GLY A 101 -25.45 -0.52 -7.04
N VAL A 102 -24.52 0.14 -6.34
CA VAL A 102 -23.14 -0.32 -6.16
C VAL A 102 -23.03 -1.07 -4.85
N THR A 103 -22.44 -2.28 -4.89
CA THR A 103 -22.07 -3.03 -3.70
C THR A 103 -20.55 -3.12 -3.59
N LEU A 104 -20.01 -2.52 -2.52
CA LEU A 104 -18.60 -2.59 -2.16
C LEU A 104 -18.36 -3.79 -1.23
N ALA A 105 -17.40 -4.64 -1.57
CA ALA A 105 -16.88 -5.66 -0.68
C ALA A 105 -15.71 -5.08 0.10
N LEU A 106 -15.78 -5.17 1.43
CA LEU A 106 -14.80 -4.57 2.34
C LEU A 106 -14.30 -5.62 3.33
N MET A 107 -13.04 -5.54 3.71
CA MET A 107 -12.48 -6.29 4.83
C MET A 107 -12.03 -5.32 5.92
N CYS A 108 -12.56 -5.47 7.13
CA CYS A 108 -12.10 -4.70 8.28
C CYS A 108 -10.91 -5.41 8.93
N GLN A 109 -9.72 -4.80 8.87
CA GLN A 109 -8.49 -5.34 9.44
C GLN A 109 -8.54 -5.39 10.99
N ALA A 110 -9.30 -4.51 11.64
CA ALA A 110 -9.48 -4.54 13.09
C ALA A 110 -10.22 -5.79 13.62
N CYS A 111 -11.23 -6.26 12.88
CA CYS A 111 -12.01 -7.43 13.29
C CYS A 111 -11.76 -8.68 12.44
N ASN A 112 -11.02 -8.53 11.33
CA ASN A 112 -10.79 -9.54 10.30
C ASN A 112 -12.07 -10.14 9.73
N TYR A 113 -13.14 -9.33 9.63
CA TYR A 113 -14.38 -9.73 8.96
C TYR A 113 -14.53 -9.02 7.62
N SER A 114 -14.98 -9.78 6.63
CA SER A 114 -15.50 -9.23 5.39
C SER A 114 -16.97 -8.86 5.55
N TYR A 115 -17.37 -7.76 4.94
CA TYR A 115 -18.75 -7.28 4.88
C TYR A 115 -19.01 -6.58 3.55
N ARG A 116 -20.28 -6.35 3.23
CA ARG A 116 -20.68 -5.60 2.03
C ARG A 116 -21.48 -4.37 2.42
N ARG A 117 -21.18 -3.26 1.76
CA ARG A 117 -21.97 -2.02 1.80
C ARG A 117 -22.63 -1.82 0.45
N THR A 118 -23.93 -1.51 0.46
CA THR A 118 -24.67 -1.19 -0.76
C THR A 118 -25.18 0.24 -0.67
N GLY A 119 -24.93 1.02 -1.73
CA GLY A 119 -25.44 2.38 -1.92
C GLY A 119 -26.32 2.47 -3.16
N SER A 120 -27.36 3.30 -3.08
CA SER A 120 -28.23 3.58 -4.22
C SER A 120 -27.63 4.72 -5.06
N GLY A 121 -27.08 4.39 -6.22
CA GLY A 121 -26.52 5.36 -7.17
C GLY A 121 -25.06 5.13 -7.55
N LEU A 122 -24.58 5.90 -8.52
CA LEU A 122 -23.17 5.97 -8.96
C LEU A 122 -22.35 7.00 -8.16
N SER A 123 -22.96 7.76 -7.25
CA SER A 123 -22.26 8.82 -6.49
C SER A 123 -22.53 8.78 -4.98
N ALA A 124 -21.55 9.31 -4.24
CA ALA A 124 -21.34 9.38 -2.79
C ALA A 124 -22.49 9.82 -1.89
N LYS A 125 -23.59 10.33 -2.45
CA LYS A 125 -24.61 11.04 -1.66
C LYS A 125 -25.58 10.11 -0.93
N SER A 126 -25.46 8.78 -1.05
CA SER A 126 -26.38 7.85 -0.38
C SER A 126 -25.73 7.15 0.83
N GLU A 127 -26.44 7.18 1.96
CA GLU A 127 -26.11 6.40 3.16
C GLU A 127 -25.89 4.92 2.79
N THR A 128 -24.63 4.51 2.66
CA THR A 128 -24.32 3.12 2.33
C THR A 128 -24.64 2.24 3.53
N LYS A 129 -25.56 1.28 3.34
CA LYS A 129 -25.95 0.36 4.41
C LYS A 129 -25.15 -0.92 4.29
N ILE A 130 -24.66 -1.43 5.43
CA ILE A 130 -24.08 -2.77 5.47
C ILE A 130 -25.20 -3.79 5.19
N THR A 131 -25.18 -4.39 4.01
CA THR A 131 -26.18 -5.35 3.52
C THR A 131 -25.79 -6.80 3.82
N GLN A 132 -24.50 -7.09 3.95
CA GLN A 132 -23.99 -8.41 4.28
C GLN A 132 -22.83 -8.32 5.29
N GLY A 133 -22.73 -9.29 6.20
CA GLY A 133 -21.66 -9.34 7.21
C GLY A 133 -22.00 -8.62 8.52
N PRO A 134 -21.03 -8.51 9.44
CA PRO A 134 -21.25 -7.85 10.73
C PRO A 134 -21.46 -6.35 10.54
N LYS A 135 -22.49 -5.78 11.20
CA LYS A 135 -22.77 -4.32 11.16
C LYS A 135 -21.75 -3.48 11.91
N TRP A 136 -21.12 -4.08 12.92
CA TRP A 136 -20.17 -3.42 13.83
C TRP A 136 -18.86 -4.20 13.85
N CYS A 137 -17.74 -3.51 13.96
CA CYS A 137 -16.43 -4.10 14.27
C CYS A 137 -16.47 -4.86 15.60
N PHE A 138 -17.22 -4.29 16.55
CA PHE A 138 -17.47 -4.87 17.85
C PHE A 138 -18.89 -4.54 18.33
N GLU A 139 -19.57 -5.51 18.92
CA GLU A 139 -20.80 -5.31 19.68
C GLU A 139 -20.70 -6.13 20.98
N GLY A 140 -20.88 -5.47 22.13
CA GLY A 140 -20.75 -6.12 23.44
C GLY A 140 -20.87 -5.16 24.62
N PHE A 141 -20.11 -5.45 25.67
CA PHE A 141 -20.15 -4.67 26.91
C PHE A 141 -19.18 -3.49 26.87
N HIS A 142 -19.55 -2.36 27.48
CA HIS A 142 -18.62 -1.25 27.76
C HIS A 142 -17.48 -1.72 28.69
N THR A 143 -16.39 -0.97 28.71
CA THR A 143 -15.19 -1.32 29.49
C THR A 143 -14.36 -0.08 29.81
N LEU A 144 -13.64 -0.10 30.94
CA LEU A 144 -12.57 0.85 31.28
C LEU A 144 -11.18 0.25 31.08
N LEU A 145 -11.09 -1.02 30.69
CA LEU A 145 -9.81 -1.69 30.57
C LEU A 145 -8.89 -0.91 29.61
N PRO A 146 -7.61 -0.73 30.00
CA PRO A 146 -6.63 -0.05 29.17
C PRO A 146 -6.56 -0.67 27.77
N ALA A 147 -6.47 0.21 26.78
CA ALA A 147 -6.64 -0.13 25.36
C ALA A 147 -5.54 -1.06 24.80
N GLU A 148 -4.44 -1.28 25.52
CA GLU A 148 -3.38 -2.23 25.16
C GLU A 148 -3.87 -3.69 25.10
N ARG A 149 -4.93 -4.04 25.85
CA ARG A 149 -5.51 -5.40 25.83
C ARG A 149 -6.53 -5.65 24.73
N LEU A 150 -6.98 -4.60 24.04
CA LEU A 150 -8.08 -4.64 23.07
C LEU A 150 -7.52 -4.28 21.70
N GLY A 151 -6.71 -5.19 21.13
CA GLY A 151 -5.92 -4.99 19.90
C GLY A 151 -6.68 -4.29 18.77
N ASP A 152 -5.95 -3.43 18.05
CA ASP A 152 -6.19 -2.77 16.74
C ASP A 152 -7.59 -2.22 16.41
N ARG A 153 -8.57 -2.31 17.31
CA ARG A 153 -9.97 -1.89 17.09
C ARG A 153 -10.21 -0.41 17.38
N ARG A 154 -9.17 0.43 17.30
CA ARG A 154 -9.31 1.81 17.73
C ARG A 154 -9.96 2.64 16.64
N ILE A 155 -11.01 3.37 17.02
CA ILE A 155 -11.23 4.72 16.51
C ILE A 155 -10.12 5.55 17.15
N LYS A 156 -9.02 5.76 16.43
CA LYS A 156 -7.97 6.70 16.81
C LYS A 156 -8.62 8.09 16.86
N LYS A 157 -8.64 8.76 18.02
CA LYS A 157 -9.11 10.16 18.09
C LYS A 157 -8.21 11.08 17.25
N ASP A 158 -6.98 10.65 17.13
CA ASP A 158 -5.89 11.23 16.37
C ASP A 158 -5.92 10.87 14.87
N LEU A 159 -6.92 10.10 14.43
CA LEU A 159 -7.16 9.82 13.03
C LEU A 159 -8.28 10.72 12.51
N VAL A 160 -8.00 11.40 11.41
CA VAL A 160 -8.99 12.10 10.59
C VAL A 160 -9.12 11.40 9.25
N VAL A 161 -10.36 11.13 8.83
CA VAL A 161 -10.70 10.62 7.50
C VAL A 161 -11.54 11.68 6.80
N ILE A 162 -11.07 12.13 5.63
CA ILE A 162 -11.80 13.06 4.76
C ILE A 162 -12.20 12.29 3.50
N THR A 163 -13.49 12.02 3.37
CA THR A 163 -14.06 11.48 2.13
C THR A 163 -14.29 12.62 1.14
N ALA A 164 -13.91 12.42 -0.12
CA ALA A 164 -14.07 13.40 -1.19
C ALA A 164 -15.54 13.83 -1.38
N ASN A 165 -15.76 15.14 -1.41
CA ASN A 165 -17.05 15.81 -1.58
C ASN A 165 -16.84 17.31 -1.80
N ASP A 166 -17.93 18.02 -2.07
CA ASP A 166 -17.94 19.46 -2.38
C ASP A 166 -17.33 20.34 -1.25
N ASP A 167 -17.35 19.88 0.00
CA ASP A 167 -16.80 20.58 1.18
C ASP A 167 -15.44 20.04 1.65
N MET A 168 -14.76 19.20 0.85
CA MET A 168 -13.54 18.54 1.31
C MET A 168 -12.36 19.49 1.54
N GLN A 169 -12.23 20.56 0.75
CA GLN A 169 -11.16 21.55 0.96
C GLN A 169 -11.37 22.28 2.29
N GLU A 170 -12.61 22.67 2.62
CA GLU A 170 -12.93 23.30 3.89
C GLU A 170 -12.61 22.38 5.08
N LYS A 171 -12.84 21.07 4.93
CA LYS A 171 -12.46 20.06 5.94
C LYS A 171 -10.95 19.94 6.09
N ILE A 172 -10.18 20.03 5.01
CA ILE A 172 -8.71 20.05 5.07
C ILE A 172 -8.27 21.31 5.82
N ASP A 173 -8.71 22.49 5.37
CA ASP A 173 -8.31 23.77 5.95
C ASP A 173 -8.64 23.87 7.44
N ALA A 174 -9.75 23.28 7.88
CA ALA A 174 -10.14 23.23 9.29
C ALA A 174 -9.19 22.42 10.19
N LEU A 175 -8.27 21.63 9.62
CA LEU A 175 -7.25 20.91 10.38
C LEU A 175 -5.98 21.73 10.61
N ASP A 176 -5.84 22.93 10.02
CA ASP A 176 -4.62 23.72 10.13
C ASP A 176 -4.28 24.04 11.60
N GLY A 177 -3.06 23.68 11.99
CA GLY A 177 -2.54 23.80 13.35
C GLY A 177 -3.04 22.74 14.34
N ASN A 178 -3.84 21.76 13.91
CA ASN A 178 -4.39 20.75 14.80
C ASN A 178 -3.32 19.76 15.28
N GLU A 179 -2.99 19.82 16.57
CA GLU A 179 -1.97 18.97 17.21
C GLU A 179 -2.48 17.58 17.57
N GLU A 180 -3.79 17.33 17.54
CA GLU A 180 -4.34 16.01 17.87
C GLU A 180 -4.22 15.02 16.70
N VAL A 181 -4.10 15.52 15.46
CA VAL A 181 -4.05 14.67 14.26
C VAL A 181 -2.67 14.02 14.12
N THR A 182 -2.65 12.68 14.20
CA THR A 182 -1.46 11.85 13.93
C THR A 182 -1.60 11.02 12.67
N VAL A 183 -2.83 10.75 12.21
CA VAL A 183 -3.11 10.04 10.97
C VAL A 183 -4.13 10.82 10.16
N LEU A 184 -3.81 11.14 8.92
CA LEU A 184 -4.73 11.77 7.98
C LEU A 184 -4.94 10.85 6.78
N ARG A 185 -6.20 10.47 6.53
CA ARG A 185 -6.60 9.79 5.30
C ARG A 185 -7.52 10.68 4.48
N ILE A 186 -7.19 10.83 3.20
CA ILE A 186 -8.05 11.45 2.20
C ILE A 186 -8.42 10.35 1.20
N CYS A 187 -9.70 10.08 1.00
CA CYS A 187 -10.13 9.01 0.11
C CYS A 187 -11.40 9.36 -0.66
N SER A 188 -11.62 8.69 -1.79
CA SER A 188 -12.92 8.74 -2.44
C SER A 188 -13.97 7.95 -1.67
N ASP A 189 -15.23 8.09 -2.07
CA ASP A 189 -16.39 7.36 -1.53
C ASP A 189 -16.55 5.95 -2.12
N GLY A 190 -15.61 5.51 -2.97
CA GLY A 190 -15.63 4.18 -3.58
C GLY A 190 -15.27 4.17 -5.08
N PHE A 191 -15.13 5.34 -5.71
CA PHE A 191 -14.64 5.46 -7.08
C PHE A 191 -13.63 6.58 -7.20
N TYR A 192 -12.58 6.33 -7.97
CA TYR A 192 -11.65 7.39 -8.37
C TYR A 192 -12.41 8.58 -8.96
N THR A 193 -12.14 9.77 -8.42
CA THR A 193 -12.77 11.02 -8.84
C THR A 193 -11.73 12.09 -9.11
N GLU A 194 -11.91 12.76 -10.25
CA GLU A 194 -11.16 13.94 -10.69
C GLU A 194 -11.96 15.23 -10.48
N GLU A 195 -13.21 15.11 -9.99
CA GLU A 195 -14.09 16.26 -9.78
C GLU A 195 -13.52 17.22 -8.74
N TYR A 196 -12.74 16.68 -7.82
CA TYR A 196 -12.11 17.41 -6.74
C TYR A 196 -10.61 17.45 -6.97
N ALA A 197 -10.04 18.65 -6.78
CA ALA A 197 -8.60 18.89 -6.89
C ALA A 197 -8.10 19.70 -5.67
N PRO A 198 -8.19 19.13 -4.46
CA PRO A 198 -7.85 19.83 -3.23
C PRO A 198 -6.33 20.04 -3.10
N CYS A 199 -5.98 20.99 -2.23
CA CYS A 199 -4.62 21.30 -1.83
C CYS A 199 -4.39 20.91 -0.37
N LEU A 200 -3.34 20.12 -0.10
CA LEU A 200 -2.84 19.87 1.24
C LEU A 200 -1.60 20.73 1.49
N ASN A 201 -1.80 21.91 2.08
CA ASN A 201 -0.74 22.85 2.45
C ASN A 201 -1.08 23.55 3.77
N ILE A 202 -1.16 22.74 4.82
CA ILE A 202 -1.55 23.15 6.17
C ILE A 202 -0.60 22.56 7.20
N LYS A 203 -0.55 23.16 8.39
CA LYS A 203 0.31 22.71 9.47
C LYS A 203 -0.34 21.57 10.26
N LEU A 204 0.29 20.40 10.26
CA LEU A 204 -0.12 19.25 11.07
C LEU A 204 1.11 18.75 11.86
N PRO A 205 1.45 19.40 13.00
CA PRO A 205 2.75 19.24 13.66
C PRO A 205 2.98 17.85 14.27
N ASN A 206 1.90 17.08 14.46
CA ASN A 206 1.93 15.73 15.01
C ASN A 206 1.55 14.65 14.00
N LEU A 207 1.38 15.00 12.71
CA LEU A 207 1.09 14.02 11.66
C LEU A 207 2.24 13.02 11.52
N ILE A 208 1.92 11.73 11.67
CA ILE A 208 2.84 10.61 11.54
C ILE A 208 2.58 9.85 10.23
N GLU A 209 1.31 9.73 9.84
CA GLU A 209 0.90 8.90 8.71
C GLU A 209 -0.08 9.66 7.81
N PHE A 210 0.24 9.71 6.51
CA PHE A 210 -0.61 10.29 5.48
C PHE A 210 -1.02 9.20 4.48
N GLN A 211 -2.32 9.09 4.25
CA GLN A 211 -2.92 8.15 3.30
C GLN A 211 -3.77 8.90 2.28
N LEU A 212 -3.56 8.61 1.00
CA LEU A 212 -4.33 9.14 -0.11
C LEU A 212 -4.82 7.98 -0.98
N GLU A 213 -6.12 7.88 -1.19
CA GLU A 213 -6.71 6.79 -1.99
C GLU A 213 -7.76 7.32 -2.95
N ASP A 214 -7.44 7.23 -4.24
CA ASP A 214 -8.37 7.48 -5.34
C ASP A 214 -8.96 8.90 -5.37
N VAL A 215 -8.16 9.91 -4.98
CA VAL A 215 -8.50 11.33 -5.07
C VAL A 215 -7.37 12.06 -5.78
N SER A 216 -7.71 12.77 -6.87
CA SER A 216 -6.73 13.59 -7.60
C SER A 216 -6.38 14.85 -6.79
N MET A 217 -5.17 14.93 -6.25
CA MET A 217 -4.69 16.10 -5.52
C MET A 217 -4.06 17.11 -6.48
N LYS A 218 -4.38 18.40 -6.29
CA LYS A 218 -3.70 19.49 -7.00
C LYS A 218 -2.33 19.80 -6.38
N GLN A 219 -2.27 19.75 -5.05
CA GLN A 219 -1.08 20.12 -4.29
C GLN A 219 -0.94 19.24 -3.06
N ILE A 220 0.28 18.79 -2.78
CA ILE A 220 0.65 18.06 -1.56
C ILE A 220 1.96 18.61 -1.04
N HIS A 221 1.92 19.38 0.04
CA HIS A 221 3.10 19.94 0.71
C HIS A 221 3.27 19.26 2.07
N LEU A 222 4.25 18.37 2.15
CA LEU A 222 4.65 17.66 3.38
C LEU A 222 6.11 18.03 3.66
N THR A 223 6.33 19.07 4.47
CA THR A 223 7.67 19.63 4.72
C THR A 223 8.00 19.62 6.21
N PRO A 224 9.27 19.83 6.62
CA PRO A 224 9.63 19.90 8.03
C PRO A 224 8.91 21.03 8.79
N GLU A 225 8.52 22.10 8.10
CA GLU A 225 7.80 23.24 8.69
C GLU A 225 6.32 22.92 8.96
N LEU A 226 5.69 22.18 8.06
CA LEU A 226 4.26 21.87 8.10
C LEU A 226 3.97 20.55 8.83
N THR A 227 4.73 19.51 8.53
CA THR A 227 4.48 18.12 8.95
C THR A 227 5.79 17.41 9.37
N PRO A 228 6.47 17.88 10.43
CA PRO A 228 7.83 17.43 10.81
C PRO A 228 7.97 15.96 11.22
N LYS A 229 6.86 15.27 11.53
CA LYS A 229 6.88 13.94 12.13
C LYS A 229 6.39 12.82 11.20
N VAL A 230 6.16 13.13 9.92
CA VAL A 230 5.67 12.15 8.95
C VAL A 230 6.69 11.03 8.77
N LYS A 231 6.21 9.80 8.98
CA LYS A 231 6.98 8.55 8.89
C LYS A 231 6.43 7.60 7.83
N ILE A 232 5.14 7.68 7.53
CA ILE A 232 4.46 6.76 6.61
C ILE A 232 3.67 7.59 5.61
N ILE A 233 3.87 7.33 4.32
CA ILE A 233 3.08 7.90 3.23
C ILE A 233 2.59 6.74 2.35
N SER A 234 1.29 6.67 2.12
CA SER A 234 0.67 5.72 1.19
C SER A 234 -0.25 6.45 0.23
N MET A 235 -0.01 6.29 -1.07
CA MET A 235 -0.77 6.98 -2.11
C MET A 235 -1.22 6.01 -3.21
N GLN A 236 -2.47 6.14 -3.64
CA GLN A 236 -3.03 5.43 -4.79
C GLN A 236 -3.75 6.43 -5.69
N ASN A 237 -3.41 6.45 -6.99
CA ASN A 237 -3.91 7.41 -7.97
C ASN A 237 -3.82 8.86 -7.45
N PRO A 238 -2.63 9.35 -7.05
CA PRO A 238 -2.51 10.59 -6.29
C PRO A 238 -2.88 11.85 -7.10
N THR A 239 -2.76 11.79 -8.42
CA THR A 239 -3.07 12.88 -9.34
C THR A 239 -3.11 12.37 -10.78
N GLN A 240 -3.78 13.12 -11.63
CA GLN A 240 -3.69 13.02 -13.09
C GLN A 240 -3.05 14.26 -13.73
N ASP A 241 -2.62 15.23 -12.91
CA ASP A 241 -1.89 16.37 -13.41
C ASP A 241 -0.51 15.92 -13.93
N ASP A 242 -0.11 16.44 -15.09
CA ASP A 242 1.21 16.22 -15.67
C ASP A 242 2.29 17.03 -14.93
N ASP A 243 1.93 17.99 -14.08
CA ASP A 243 2.89 18.72 -13.26
C ASP A 243 2.31 19.03 -11.87
N PRO A 244 2.15 18.00 -11.03
CA PRO A 244 1.53 18.18 -9.72
C PRO A 244 2.44 19.00 -8.80
N ASP A 245 1.86 19.92 -8.03
CA ASP A 245 2.60 20.70 -7.03
C ASP A 245 2.84 19.87 -5.76
N PHE A 246 3.70 18.86 -5.88
CA PHE A 246 4.06 17.94 -4.82
C PHE A 246 5.44 18.29 -4.25
N VAL A 247 5.45 18.76 -3.00
CA VAL A 247 6.65 19.10 -2.25
C VAL A 247 6.71 18.22 -1.01
N ILE A 248 7.34 17.05 -1.15
CA ILE A 248 7.47 16.06 -0.07
C ILE A 248 8.93 16.05 0.39
N LYS A 249 9.19 16.62 1.57
CA LYS A 249 10.52 16.76 2.19
C LYS A 249 10.48 16.21 3.61
N CYS A 250 10.35 14.89 3.73
CA CYS A 250 10.13 14.21 5.01
C CYS A 250 11.40 13.46 5.48
N PRO A 251 12.26 14.05 6.32
CA PRO A 251 13.50 13.40 6.77
C PRO A 251 13.30 12.22 7.73
N GLU A 252 12.13 12.13 8.35
CA GLU A 252 11.75 11.02 9.24
C GLU A 252 10.96 9.92 8.52
N LEU A 253 10.79 10.02 7.19
CA LEU A 253 10.06 9.03 6.40
C LEU A 253 10.75 7.67 6.48
N LYS A 254 9.98 6.64 6.83
CA LYS A 254 10.39 5.24 6.95
C LYS A 254 9.73 4.38 5.88
N ASP A 255 8.45 4.60 5.64
CA ASP A 255 7.66 3.79 4.72
C ASP A 255 7.02 4.67 3.65
N PHE A 256 7.24 4.33 2.39
CA PHE A 256 6.60 4.98 1.26
C PHE A 256 5.93 3.95 0.35
N THR A 257 4.67 4.21 0.01
CA THR A 257 3.91 3.44 -0.97
C THR A 257 3.27 4.37 -1.99
N CYS A 258 3.45 4.09 -3.28
CA CYS A 258 2.79 4.83 -4.37
C CYS A 258 2.33 3.89 -5.49
N HIS A 259 1.02 3.80 -5.69
CA HIS A 259 0.39 2.94 -6.69
C HIS A 259 -0.32 3.78 -7.75
N TYR A 260 -0.17 3.37 -9.01
CA TYR A 260 -0.82 3.97 -10.17
C TYR A 260 -0.51 5.46 -10.33
N TRP A 261 0.77 5.78 -10.55
CA TRP A 261 1.18 7.12 -10.94
C TRP A 261 2.16 7.03 -12.10
N GLY A 262 1.92 7.80 -13.16
CA GLY A 262 2.74 7.67 -14.36
C GLY A 262 2.49 8.71 -15.43
N PHE A 263 2.15 9.92 -15.01
CA PHE A 263 1.91 11.07 -15.86
C PHE A 263 2.63 12.24 -15.21
N GLY A 264 3.47 12.93 -15.98
CA GLY A 264 4.09 14.17 -15.54
C GLY A 264 5.54 14.13 -15.05
N ASN A 265 5.94 15.21 -14.37
CA ASN A 265 7.30 15.41 -13.90
C ASN A 265 7.67 14.44 -12.75
N PRO A 266 8.65 13.54 -12.93
CA PRO A 266 9.06 12.55 -11.91
C PRO A 266 9.93 13.13 -10.79
N ASP A 267 10.37 14.39 -10.90
CA ASP A 267 11.38 14.97 -10.00
C ASP A 267 10.91 15.06 -8.55
N TRP A 268 9.61 15.15 -8.28
CA TRP A 268 9.10 15.18 -6.91
C TRP A 268 9.40 13.87 -6.16
N VAL A 269 9.38 12.72 -6.84
CA VAL A 269 9.69 11.41 -6.22
C VAL A 269 11.16 11.36 -5.82
N ASN A 270 12.05 11.76 -6.73
CA ASN A 270 13.48 11.79 -6.45
C ASN A 270 13.85 12.87 -5.42
N THR A 271 13.15 14.00 -5.41
CA THR A 271 13.27 15.02 -4.35
C THR A 271 12.88 14.43 -3.00
N MET A 272 11.76 13.70 -2.93
CA MET A 272 11.32 13.00 -1.72
C MET A 272 12.38 12.00 -1.25
N LEU A 273 12.88 11.14 -2.15
CA LEU A 273 13.91 10.14 -1.82
C LEU A 273 15.21 10.79 -1.31
N ALA A 274 15.63 11.92 -1.89
CA ALA A 274 16.80 12.66 -1.43
C ALA A 274 16.65 13.20 0.00
N HIS A 275 15.41 13.46 0.45
CA HIS A 275 15.12 13.88 1.82
C HIS A 275 14.87 12.71 2.77
N ALA A 276 14.37 11.57 2.28
CA ALA A 276 14.01 10.38 3.07
C ALA A 276 15.24 9.56 3.54
N THR A 277 16.17 10.18 4.26
CA THR A 277 17.44 9.56 4.68
C THR A 277 17.32 8.45 5.73
N LYS A 278 16.10 8.19 6.22
CA LYS A 278 15.73 7.13 7.18
C LYS A 278 14.74 6.12 6.60
N LEU A 279 14.58 6.12 5.27
CA LEU A 279 13.67 5.21 4.58
C LEU A 279 14.07 3.77 4.88
N GLU A 280 13.12 2.96 5.30
CA GLU A 280 13.23 1.53 5.62
C GLU A 280 12.62 0.69 4.49
N SER A 281 11.48 1.11 3.95
CA SER A 281 10.77 0.40 2.88
C SER A 281 10.22 1.33 1.80
N PHE A 282 10.34 0.90 0.54
CA PHE A 282 9.71 1.53 -0.61
C PHE A 282 8.89 0.51 -1.40
N ASP A 283 7.61 0.78 -1.62
CA ASP A 283 6.72 -0.06 -2.40
C ASP A 283 6.02 0.75 -3.49
N SER A 284 5.96 0.19 -4.70
CA SER A 284 5.25 0.80 -5.80
C SER A 284 4.62 -0.23 -6.71
N TYR A 285 3.51 0.17 -7.31
CA TYR A 285 2.84 -0.59 -8.35
C TYR A 285 2.44 0.36 -9.48
N LYS A 286 2.94 0.12 -10.70
CA LYS A 286 2.72 1.02 -11.84
C LYS A 286 3.14 2.46 -11.54
N LEU A 287 4.34 2.61 -10.99
CA LEU A 287 5.03 3.90 -10.86
C LEU A 287 5.90 4.11 -12.09
N ARG A 288 5.48 5.01 -12.99
CA ARG A 288 6.19 5.27 -14.25
C ARG A 288 7.08 6.49 -14.11
N VAL A 289 8.35 6.24 -13.82
CA VAL A 289 9.40 7.25 -13.65
C VAL A 289 10.62 6.80 -14.46
N PRO A 290 11.34 7.67 -15.17
CA PRO A 290 12.52 7.29 -15.94
C PRO A 290 13.69 6.82 -15.07
N TYR A 291 13.80 7.33 -13.84
CA TYR A 291 14.88 7.00 -12.94
C TYR A 291 14.49 7.13 -11.47
N LEU A 292 15.14 6.34 -10.61
CA LEU A 292 15.03 6.42 -9.15
C LEU A 292 16.41 6.39 -8.49
N LYS A 293 16.59 7.23 -7.47
CA LYS A 293 17.83 7.29 -6.66
C LYS A 293 17.51 7.14 -5.18
N PHE A 294 18.02 6.06 -4.58
CA PHE A 294 17.83 5.74 -3.18
C PHE A 294 19.09 6.01 -2.37
N ALA A 295 18.94 6.60 -1.20
CA ALA A 295 20.02 6.82 -0.25
C ALA A 295 19.53 6.74 1.20
N SER A 296 19.71 5.58 1.84
CA SER A 296 19.38 5.39 3.26
C SER A 296 20.21 4.26 3.86
N ASN A 297 20.70 4.45 5.08
CA ASN A 297 21.39 3.39 5.82
C ASN A 297 20.41 2.36 6.40
N GLU A 298 19.12 2.66 6.44
CA GLU A 298 18.07 1.84 7.05
C GLU A 298 17.21 1.09 6.01
N LEU A 299 17.40 1.39 4.71
CA LEU A 299 16.58 0.81 3.63
C LEU A 299 16.90 -0.67 3.47
N ASP A 300 15.92 -1.51 3.77
CA ASP A 300 16.03 -2.97 3.73
C ASP A 300 15.18 -3.60 2.62
N ASN A 301 14.12 -2.93 2.16
CA ASN A 301 13.15 -3.48 1.22
C ASN A 301 12.73 -2.47 0.14
N ILE A 302 12.94 -2.86 -1.12
CA ILE A 302 12.48 -2.12 -2.30
C ILE A 302 11.60 -3.04 -3.14
N ARG A 303 10.39 -2.58 -3.47
CA ARG A 303 9.43 -3.26 -4.35
C ARG A 303 8.95 -2.35 -5.46
N LEU A 304 9.33 -2.71 -6.67
CA LEU A 304 9.04 -1.99 -7.91
C LEU A 304 8.27 -2.92 -8.84
N HIS A 305 6.96 -3.03 -8.63
CA HIS A 305 6.12 -3.91 -9.43
C HIS A 305 5.51 -3.15 -10.61
N ARG A 306 5.72 -3.63 -11.84
CA ARG A 306 5.28 -2.94 -13.07
C ARG A 306 5.78 -1.50 -13.13
N ALA A 307 7.03 -1.25 -12.74
CA ALA A 307 7.69 0.03 -12.93
C ALA A 307 8.05 0.24 -14.42
N GLU A 308 7.03 0.26 -15.26
CA GLU A 308 7.12 0.59 -16.68
C GLU A 308 7.79 1.96 -16.82
N CYS A 309 8.66 2.14 -17.81
CA CYS A 309 9.48 3.32 -18.05
C CYS A 309 10.64 3.56 -17.08
N LEU A 310 10.85 2.72 -16.06
CA LEU A 310 12.05 2.85 -15.21
C LEU A 310 13.27 2.31 -15.92
N GLU A 311 14.14 3.20 -16.40
CA GLU A 311 15.36 2.86 -17.16
C GLU A 311 16.61 2.78 -16.25
N TYR A 312 16.64 3.58 -15.18
CA TYR A 312 17.83 3.72 -14.32
C TYR A 312 17.50 3.66 -12.82
N LEU A 313 18.19 2.80 -12.09
CA LEU A 313 18.08 2.65 -10.64
C LEU A 313 19.45 2.81 -9.97
N GLU A 314 19.61 3.81 -9.08
CA GLU A 314 20.82 4.00 -8.27
C GLU A 314 20.52 3.78 -6.79
N LEU A 315 21.33 2.93 -6.14
CA LEU A 315 21.08 2.42 -4.79
C LEU A 315 22.29 2.65 -3.88
N TYR A 316 22.17 3.56 -2.92
CA TYR A 316 22.98 3.53 -1.70
C TYR A 316 22.11 2.98 -0.55
N ALA A 317 22.19 1.67 -0.32
CA ALA A 317 21.38 0.94 0.65
C ALA A 317 22.18 -0.24 1.24
N PRO A 318 23.12 0.03 2.17
CA PRO A 318 24.02 -1.00 2.71
C PRO A 318 23.33 -2.11 3.51
N ARG A 319 22.05 -1.92 3.89
CA ARG A 319 21.20 -2.91 4.57
C ARG A 319 20.13 -3.55 3.68
N LEU A 320 20.18 -3.32 2.37
CA LEU A 320 19.16 -3.85 1.46
C LEU A 320 19.17 -5.38 1.50
N THR A 321 18.04 -6.00 1.86
CA THR A 321 17.86 -7.46 1.89
C THR A 321 16.90 -7.93 0.81
N MET A 322 16.04 -7.05 0.29
CA MET A 322 15.05 -7.38 -0.73
C MET A 322 15.05 -6.32 -1.84
N LEU A 323 15.33 -6.74 -3.07
CA LEU A 323 15.13 -5.95 -4.29
C LEU A 323 14.15 -6.70 -5.21
N ASN A 324 12.89 -6.28 -5.20
CA ASN A 324 11.88 -6.79 -6.12
C ASN A 324 11.69 -5.79 -7.28
N VAL A 325 11.99 -6.22 -8.50
CA VAL A 325 11.81 -5.50 -9.76
C VAL A 325 10.88 -6.27 -10.71
N GLN A 326 9.87 -6.94 -10.13
CA GLN A 326 8.90 -7.74 -10.85
C GLN A 326 8.21 -6.94 -11.96
N ALA A 327 8.18 -7.50 -13.17
CA ALA A 327 7.59 -6.86 -14.35
C ALA A 327 8.13 -5.44 -14.64
N ALA A 328 9.39 -5.15 -14.29
CA ALA A 328 10.10 -3.96 -14.76
C ALA A 328 10.71 -4.26 -16.15
N TYR A 329 9.99 -3.88 -17.20
CA TYR A 329 10.36 -4.22 -18.58
C TYR A 329 11.41 -3.30 -19.21
N ASP A 330 11.58 -2.09 -18.67
CA ASP A 330 12.42 -1.05 -19.26
C ASP A 330 13.71 -0.81 -18.45
N LEU A 331 13.95 -1.58 -17.36
CA LEU A 331 15.06 -1.37 -16.45
C LEU A 331 16.39 -1.84 -17.03
N ASP A 332 17.13 -0.89 -17.60
CA ASP A 332 18.38 -1.15 -18.31
C ASP A 332 19.60 -1.16 -17.36
N VAL A 333 19.63 -0.23 -16.39
CA VAL A 333 20.78 0.00 -15.53
C VAL A 333 20.39 -0.05 -14.05
N ILE A 334 21.09 -0.90 -13.30
CA ILE A 334 21.11 -0.87 -11.83
C ILE A 334 22.53 -0.53 -11.39
N LYS A 335 22.65 0.44 -10.48
CA LYS A 335 23.92 0.87 -9.93
C LYS A 335 23.89 0.83 -8.41
N PHE A 336 24.61 -0.15 -7.85
CA PHE A 336 24.91 -0.18 -6.43
C PHE A 336 26.05 0.79 -6.12
N VAL A 337 25.86 1.63 -5.10
CA VAL A 337 26.80 2.67 -4.70
C VAL A 337 27.35 2.33 -3.31
N ASP A 338 28.67 2.14 -3.22
CA ASP A 338 29.32 1.76 -1.95
C ASP A 338 29.44 2.91 -0.95
N THR A 339 29.50 4.15 -1.45
CA THR A 339 29.74 5.33 -0.60
C THR A 339 28.80 6.48 -0.93
N HIS A 340 28.27 7.09 0.12
CA HIS A 340 27.47 8.30 0.07
C HIS A 340 28.14 9.41 0.90
N PRO A 341 28.26 10.65 0.38
CA PRO A 341 29.07 11.72 1.01
C PRO A 341 28.74 12.05 2.48
N VAL A 342 27.47 11.87 2.85
CA VAL A 342 26.95 12.13 4.20
C VAL A 342 26.65 10.84 4.98
N LEU A 343 25.84 9.93 4.43
CA LEU A 343 25.34 8.75 5.13
C LEU A 343 26.42 7.71 5.47
N SER A 344 27.45 7.51 4.64
CA SER A 344 28.51 6.55 4.94
C SER A 344 29.30 6.93 6.20
N LYS A 345 29.41 8.21 6.51
CA LYS A 345 30.07 8.70 7.74
C LYS A 345 29.27 8.39 9.02
N LYS A 346 27.99 8.05 8.88
CA LYS A 346 27.10 7.70 10.00
C LYS A 346 27.13 6.20 10.32
N LEU A 347 27.69 5.37 9.44
CA LEU A 347 27.86 3.95 9.73
C LEU A 347 28.98 3.75 10.76
N PRO A 348 28.88 2.72 11.63
CA PRO A 348 30.01 2.28 12.44
C PRO A 348 31.27 2.01 11.58
N LYS A 349 32.47 2.24 12.15
CA LYS A 349 33.74 2.02 11.41
C LYS A 349 33.93 0.58 10.97
N ASP A 350 33.43 -0.35 11.76
CA ASP A 350 33.45 -1.79 11.52
C ASP A 350 32.04 -2.26 11.12
N PHE A 351 31.29 -1.42 10.38
CA PHE A 351 29.98 -1.80 9.88
C PHE A 351 30.16 -2.92 8.86
N ASP A 352 29.61 -4.06 9.21
CA ASP A 352 29.58 -5.26 8.41
C ASP A 352 28.15 -5.77 8.39
N PHE A 353 27.62 -6.06 7.20
CA PHE A 353 26.24 -6.49 7.01
C PHE A 353 26.23 -7.69 6.09
N GLU A 354 25.91 -8.84 6.67
CA GLU A 354 26.12 -10.16 6.08
C GLU A 354 24.82 -10.81 5.58
N GLU A 355 23.67 -10.15 5.78
CA GLU A 355 22.40 -10.70 5.28
C GLU A 355 22.39 -10.67 3.75
N GLU A 356 21.92 -11.76 3.17
CA GLU A 356 21.81 -11.95 1.73
C GLU A 356 20.87 -10.91 1.09
N LEU A 357 21.17 -10.52 -0.14
CA LEU A 357 20.29 -9.72 -0.98
C LEU A 357 19.43 -10.66 -1.84
N GLU A 358 18.16 -10.83 -1.46
CA GLU A 358 17.16 -11.49 -2.29
C GLU A 358 16.75 -10.56 -3.42
N VAL A 359 16.79 -11.06 -4.67
CA VAL A 359 16.37 -10.31 -5.85
C VAL A 359 15.26 -11.05 -6.57
N ASN A 360 14.13 -10.38 -6.78
CA ASN A 360 13.01 -10.91 -7.54
C ASN A 360 12.87 -10.16 -8.87
N VAL A 361 13.13 -10.87 -9.98
CA VAL A 361 13.03 -10.37 -11.35
C VAL A 361 11.89 -11.03 -12.14
N GLU A 362 10.89 -11.60 -11.45
CA GLU A 362 9.81 -12.35 -12.11
C GLU A 362 9.12 -11.50 -13.19
N ASN A 363 9.06 -12.03 -14.42
CA ASN A 363 8.53 -11.33 -15.60
C ASN A 363 9.22 -9.98 -15.90
N ALA A 364 10.43 -9.72 -15.41
CA ALA A 364 11.19 -8.54 -15.79
C ALA A 364 11.95 -8.77 -17.11
N CYS A 365 12.24 -7.69 -17.84
CA CYS A 365 13.07 -7.70 -19.04
C CYS A 365 14.28 -6.80 -18.80
N LEU A 366 15.13 -7.17 -17.85
CA LEU A 366 16.26 -6.35 -17.44
C LEU A 366 17.29 -6.19 -18.57
N GLY A 367 17.90 -5.01 -18.66
CA GLY A 367 19.07 -4.78 -19.49
C GLY A 367 20.30 -5.55 -18.99
N GLU A 368 21.25 -5.80 -19.88
CA GLU A 368 22.46 -6.56 -19.56
C GLU A 368 23.30 -5.89 -18.46
N GLU A 369 23.31 -4.55 -18.40
CA GLU A 369 24.00 -3.83 -17.33
C GLU A 369 23.33 -4.06 -15.96
N ALA A 370 22.00 -3.99 -15.89
CA ALA A 370 21.24 -4.30 -14.69
C ALA A 370 21.46 -5.75 -14.20
N LYS A 371 21.40 -6.74 -15.10
CA LYS A 371 21.66 -8.14 -14.77
C LYS A 371 23.06 -8.33 -14.22
N HIS A 372 24.06 -7.76 -14.89
CA HIS A 372 25.46 -7.88 -14.48
C HIS A 372 25.72 -7.19 -13.13
N ALA A 373 25.09 -6.05 -12.86
CA ALA A 373 25.18 -5.38 -11.58
C ALA A 373 24.61 -6.20 -10.43
N ILE A 374 23.48 -6.89 -10.64
CA ILE A 374 22.91 -7.82 -9.64
C ILE A 374 23.85 -9.00 -9.42
N TRP A 375 24.31 -9.65 -10.51
CA TRP A 375 25.20 -10.81 -10.46
C TRP A 375 26.52 -10.53 -9.72
N LEU A 376 27.09 -9.34 -9.92
CA LEU A 376 28.33 -8.94 -9.25
C LEU A 376 28.14 -8.45 -7.81
N HIS A 377 26.89 -8.32 -7.33
CA HIS A 377 26.65 -7.83 -5.99
C HIS A 377 27.15 -8.84 -4.95
N PRO A 378 28.01 -8.46 -3.99
CA PRO A 378 28.72 -9.40 -3.11
C PRO A 378 27.81 -10.19 -2.15
N ARG A 379 26.57 -9.74 -1.95
CA ARG A 379 25.57 -10.40 -1.08
C ARG A 379 24.48 -11.14 -1.86
N PHE A 380 24.58 -11.23 -3.18
CA PHE A 380 23.64 -12.02 -3.99
C PHE A 380 24.19 -13.46 -4.13
N ASP A 381 23.40 -14.47 -3.77
CA ASP A 381 23.77 -15.90 -3.83
C ASP A 381 22.88 -16.71 -4.81
N GLY A 382 22.16 -16.01 -5.70
CA GLY A 382 21.37 -16.66 -6.75
C GLY A 382 22.22 -17.10 -7.95
N ASP A 383 21.66 -17.98 -8.78
CA ASP A 383 22.30 -18.48 -10.00
C ASP A 383 22.06 -17.54 -11.20
N GLU A 384 22.79 -17.73 -12.31
CA GLU A 384 22.63 -16.91 -13.53
C GLU A 384 21.22 -16.98 -14.12
N GLU A 385 20.55 -18.12 -13.96
CA GLU A 385 19.16 -18.31 -14.37
C GLU A 385 18.20 -17.41 -13.57
N ASP A 386 18.51 -17.11 -12.30
CA ASP A 386 17.68 -16.28 -11.42
C ASP A 386 17.67 -14.81 -11.84
N VAL A 387 18.68 -14.35 -12.58
CA VAL A 387 18.77 -12.99 -13.13
C VAL A 387 18.50 -12.93 -14.64
N GLY A 388 18.15 -14.06 -15.26
CA GLY A 388 17.88 -14.14 -16.69
C GLY A 388 19.11 -13.86 -17.57
N ILE A 389 20.31 -14.20 -17.08
CA ILE A 389 21.53 -14.20 -17.90
C ILE A 389 21.49 -15.49 -18.73
N GLU A 390 21.09 -15.37 -20.00
CA GLU A 390 21.32 -16.44 -20.96
C GLU A 390 22.79 -16.36 -21.39
N MET A 391 23.67 -17.17 -20.78
CA MET A 391 24.97 -17.40 -21.39
C MET A 391 24.75 -18.07 -22.75
N GLY A 392 24.92 -17.30 -23.83
CA GLY A 392 25.27 -17.91 -25.10
C GLY A 392 26.49 -18.79 -24.85
N ARG A 393 26.31 -20.11 -24.92
CA ARG A 393 27.42 -21.03 -24.66
C ARG A 393 28.38 -20.89 -25.82
N VAL A 394 29.50 -20.21 -25.55
CA VAL A 394 30.60 -20.20 -26.49
C VAL A 394 31.22 -21.61 -26.48
N ASN A 395 30.75 -22.45 -27.40
CA ASN A 395 31.34 -23.76 -27.63
C ASN A 395 32.65 -23.54 -28.38
N ILE A 396 33.77 -23.67 -27.66
CA ILE A 396 35.10 -23.75 -28.26
C ILE A 396 35.39 -25.22 -28.51
N SER A 397 35.30 -25.64 -29.78
CA SER A 397 35.71 -26.97 -30.18
C SER A 397 37.09 -26.91 -30.80
N PHE A 398 38.00 -27.75 -30.31
CA PHE A 398 39.30 -27.96 -30.92
C PHE A 398 39.19 -29.15 -31.87
N ARG A 399 39.60 -28.98 -33.13
CA ARG A 399 39.78 -30.12 -34.02
C ARG A 399 40.99 -30.92 -33.53
N ASP A 400 40.83 -32.23 -33.44
CA ASP A 400 41.96 -33.14 -33.22
C ASP A 400 43.03 -32.90 -34.30
N GLY A 401 44.15 -32.27 -33.94
CA GLY A 401 45.33 -32.23 -34.79
C GLY A 401 46.22 -31.00 -34.69
N ASP A 402 45.68 -29.79 -34.57
CA ASP A 402 46.48 -28.56 -34.66
C ASP A 402 46.00 -27.51 -33.66
N VAL A 403 46.94 -27.04 -32.83
CA VAL A 403 46.70 -26.15 -31.67
C VAL A 403 46.42 -24.70 -32.08
N ASP A 404 46.44 -24.40 -33.39
CA ASP A 404 46.45 -23.03 -33.91
C ASP A 404 45.09 -22.55 -34.50
N ASP A 405 44.07 -23.42 -34.63
CA ASP A 405 42.76 -23.05 -35.19
C ASP A 405 41.60 -23.37 -34.21
N ALA A 406 41.32 -22.44 -33.29
CA ALA A 406 40.12 -22.49 -32.47
C ALA A 406 38.92 -21.96 -33.26
N ILE A 407 37.87 -22.78 -33.45
CA ILE A 407 36.59 -22.33 -34.00
C ILE A 407 35.69 -21.94 -32.81
N VAL A 408 35.40 -20.66 -32.72
CA VAL A 408 34.44 -20.10 -31.77
C VAL A 408 33.05 -20.14 -32.41
N THR A 409 32.17 -21.01 -31.94
CA THR A 409 30.76 -21.01 -32.36
C THR A 409 29.88 -20.47 -31.24
N TYR A 410 29.05 -19.48 -31.57
CA TYR A 410 27.98 -18.97 -30.71
C TYR A 410 26.69 -19.73 -31.04
N ASP A 411 26.07 -20.33 -30.03
CA ASP A 411 24.75 -20.95 -30.14
C ASP A 411 23.63 -19.93 -29.87
N GLY A 412 23.58 -18.87 -30.67
CA GLY A 412 22.39 -18.03 -30.76
C GLY A 412 21.30 -18.76 -31.56
N SER A 413 20.41 -19.47 -30.87
CA SER A 413 19.19 -19.99 -31.49
C SER A 413 18.20 -18.85 -31.75
N GLY A 414 18.15 -18.41 -33.01
CA GLY A 414 17.12 -17.52 -33.52
C GLY A 414 16.90 -17.82 -34.99
N ASP A 415 16.04 -18.81 -35.28
CA ASP A 415 15.53 -19.12 -36.61
C ASP A 415 14.94 -17.86 -37.26
N SER A 416 15.71 -17.21 -38.13
CA SER A 416 15.19 -16.20 -39.04
C SER A 416 14.57 -16.89 -40.25
N LYS A 417 13.37 -17.46 -40.11
CA LYS A 417 12.46 -17.73 -41.24
C LYS A 417 10.99 -17.55 -40.85
N ASP A 418 10.40 -16.55 -41.49
CA ASP A 418 8.96 -16.38 -41.76
C ASP A 418 7.99 -16.26 -40.58
N ALA A 419 7.86 -15.03 -40.07
CA ALA A 419 6.59 -14.53 -39.55
C ALA A 419 6.31 -13.15 -40.15
N SER A 420 5.59 -13.13 -41.27
CA SER A 420 4.95 -11.93 -41.78
C SER A 420 3.84 -11.50 -40.81
N LEU A 421 4.14 -10.54 -39.92
CA LEU A 421 3.11 -9.86 -39.13
C LEU A 421 2.46 -8.77 -39.99
N TYR A 422 1.19 -9.01 -40.30
CA TYR A 422 0.26 -8.03 -40.83
C TYR A 422 0.05 -6.92 -39.78
N VAL A 423 0.42 -5.68 -40.12
CA VAL A 423 0.11 -4.49 -39.34
C VAL A 423 -1.13 -3.83 -39.94
N PRO A 424 -2.29 -3.76 -39.27
CA PRO A 424 -3.31 -2.79 -39.61
C PRO A 424 -2.84 -1.42 -39.11
N GLY A 425 -2.91 -0.43 -40.02
CA GLY A 425 -2.41 0.92 -39.81
C GLY A 425 -3.17 1.76 -38.79
N ASP A 426 -2.56 2.92 -38.56
CA ASP A 426 -3.06 4.14 -37.93
C ASP A 426 -3.25 4.08 -36.40
N ASN A 427 -2.15 4.23 -35.67
CA ASN A 427 -2.17 4.65 -34.27
C ASN A 427 -1.60 6.07 -34.12
N PRO A 428 -2.43 7.11 -33.97
CA PRO A 428 -2.00 8.51 -33.90
C PRO A 428 -1.17 8.89 -32.65
N MET A 429 -0.90 7.95 -31.73
CA MET A 429 -0.03 8.19 -30.57
C MET A 429 1.47 8.14 -30.88
N LEU A 430 1.91 7.40 -31.91
CA LEU A 430 3.34 7.27 -32.22
C LEU A 430 3.93 8.54 -32.87
N ASP A 431 3.12 9.28 -33.63
CA ASP A 431 3.54 10.56 -34.23
C ASP A 431 3.72 11.69 -33.20
N PHE A 432 3.05 11.61 -32.05
CA PHE A 432 3.19 12.60 -30.98
C PHE A 432 4.53 12.45 -30.22
N PHE A 433 4.97 11.21 -29.97
CA PHE A 433 6.26 10.94 -29.33
C PHE A 433 7.46 11.27 -30.23
N HIS A 434 7.34 11.07 -31.54
CA HIS A 434 8.37 11.51 -32.49
C HIS A 434 8.50 13.05 -32.54
N GLN A 435 7.41 13.81 -32.43
CA GLN A 435 7.45 15.27 -32.44
C GLN A 435 8.04 15.90 -31.16
N LEU A 436 7.94 15.24 -30.00
CA LEU A 436 8.57 15.71 -28.76
C LEU A 436 10.08 15.48 -28.75
N ASN A 437 10.55 14.37 -29.33
CA ASN A 437 11.97 14.03 -29.37
C ASN A 437 12.77 14.93 -30.36
N GLU A 438 12.12 15.41 -31.42
CA GLU A 438 12.75 16.36 -32.37
C GLU A 438 12.85 17.79 -31.83
N ARG A 439 11.97 18.20 -30.89
CA ARG A 439 12.03 19.54 -30.27
C ARG A 439 13.08 19.66 -29.16
N GLY A 440 13.52 18.56 -28.57
CA GLY A 440 14.56 18.54 -27.54
C GLY A 440 16.00 18.65 -28.07
N ARG A 441 16.23 18.44 -29.38
CA ARG A 441 17.58 18.42 -29.98
C ARG A 441 18.04 19.75 -30.59
N ALA A 442 17.22 20.80 -30.58
CA ALA A 442 17.58 22.11 -31.09
C ALA A 442 17.55 23.16 -29.96
N GLY A 443 18.68 23.32 -29.28
CA GLY A 443 18.83 24.31 -28.21
C GLY A 443 20.29 24.53 -27.84
N GLU A 444 21.08 25.00 -28.81
CA GLU A 444 22.40 25.57 -28.56
C GLU A 444 22.26 26.81 -27.67
N PHE A 445 22.95 26.80 -26.52
CA PHE A 445 23.12 27.97 -25.67
C PHE A 445 24.21 28.89 -26.25
N SER A 446 23.83 30.13 -26.53
CA SER A 446 24.67 31.32 -26.38
C SER A 446 24.16 32.16 -25.21
#